data_AF-A0A2V9DAB5-F1
#
_entry.id   AF-A0A2V9DAB5-F1
#
_cell.length_a   1.000
_cell.length_b   1.000
_cell.length_c   1.000
_cell.angle_alpha   90.00
_cell.angle_beta   90.00
_cell.angle_gamma   90.00
#
_symmetry.space_group_name_H-M   'P 1'
#
loop_
_entity.id
_entity.type
_entity.pdbx_description
1 polymer ?
#
loop_
_entity_poly.entity_id
_entity_poly.type
_entity_poly.pdbx_seq_one_letter_code
_entity_poly.pdbx_strand_id
1 'polypeptide(L)'
;MLSSRVHKAQFAFLCSLFDFELATLAYFPMAEKLVLVGLIPEVMVIEPSEHVVWISDAGQLKVEFDPNRCPFSSNVFQAPAGMRLSSGTPRPGTKPGSYKYRLWLNDQMIGSGEIILREK
;
A
#
# COMPACT_ATOMS: atom_id res chain seq x y z
N MET A 1 -17.09 8.89 75.21
CA MET A 1 -17.60 7.96 74.17
C MET A 1 -18.22 8.78 73.04
N LEU A 2 -17.77 8.53 71.81
CA LEU A 2 -18.35 8.87 70.50
C LEU A 2 -18.73 10.33 70.19
N SER A 3 -17.88 11.02 69.43
CA SER A 3 -18.35 11.60 68.15
C SER A 3 -17.19 11.83 67.18
N SER A 4 -16.41 10.77 66.94
CA SER A 4 -15.44 10.65 65.84
C SER A 4 -16.11 10.44 64.47
N ARG A 5 -17.40 10.79 64.33
CA ARG A 5 -18.22 10.41 63.16
C ARG A 5 -18.31 11.47 62.07
N VAL A 6 -17.84 12.70 62.31
CA VAL A 6 -18.02 13.79 61.32
C VAL A 6 -16.89 13.84 60.28
N HIS A 7 -15.67 13.43 60.62
CA HIS A 7 -14.52 13.49 59.68
C HIS A 7 -14.49 12.35 58.66
N LYS A 8 -15.18 11.23 58.92
CA LYS A 8 -15.21 10.08 57.98
C LYS A 8 -16.12 10.31 56.78
N ALA A 9 -17.16 11.13 56.92
CA ALA A 9 -18.12 11.37 55.84
C ALA A 9 -17.57 12.31 54.75
N GLN A 10 -16.72 13.27 55.13
CA GLN A 10 -16.17 14.25 54.20
C GLN A 10 -15.04 13.68 53.32
N PHE A 11 -14.30 12.68 53.82
CA PHE A 11 -13.26 11.98 53.05
C PHE A 11 -13.81 10.95 52.04
N ALA A 12 -14.94 10.31 52.36
CA ALA A 12 -15.57 9.35 51.45
C ALA A 12 -16.21 10.00 50.22
N PHE A 13 -16.68 11.26 50.35
CA PHE A 13 -17.32 11.99 49.25
C PHE A 13 -16.29 12.48 48.21
N LEU A 14 -15.08 12.82 48.65
CA LEU A 14 -13.98 13.23 47.76
C LEU A 14 -13.34 12.06 46.99
N CYS A 15 -13.42 10.83 47.51
CA CYS A 15 -12.96 9.65 46.79
C CYS A 15 -13.89 9.30 45.62
N SER A 16 -15.21 9.46 45.79
CA SER A 16 -16.21 9.05 44.79
C SER A 16 -16.30 9.95 43.55
N LEU A 17 -15.74 11.15 43.59
CA LEU A 17 -15.72 12.09 42.47
C LEU A 17 -14.43 11.99 41.64
N PHE A 18 -13.36 11.42 42.19
CA PHE A 18 -12.08 11.27 41.49
C PHE A 18 -11.94 9.94 40.74
N ASP A 19 -12.74 8.92 41.06
CA ASP A 19 -12.72 7.63 40.37
C ASP A 19 -13.59 7.59 39.10
N PHE A 20 -14.49 8.55 38.90
CA PHE A 20 -15.36 8.59 37.71
C PHE A 20 -14.66 9.19 36.47
N GLU A 21 -13.51 9.85 36.64
CA GLU A 21 -12.75 10.47 35.56
C GLU A 21 -11.67 9.55 34.96
N LEU A 22 -11.55 8.31 35.46
CA LEU A 22 -10.60 7.30 34.97
C LEU A 22 -11.22 6.17 34.15
N ALA A 23 -12.55 6.10 34.02
CA ALA A 23 -13.20 5.11 33.16
C ALA A 23 -13.14 5.48 31.66
N THR A 24 -12.69 6.70 31.35
CA THR A 24 -12.23 7.11 30.02
C THR A 24 -10.77 6.67 29.78
N LEU A 25 -10.38 5.49 30.29
CA LEU A 25 -9.22 4.76 29.78
C LEU A 25 -9.58 4.31 28.37
N ALA A 26 -9.45 5.28 27.46
CA ALA A 26 -9.15 5.17 26.06
C ALA A 26 -9.37 3.75 25.52
N TYR A 27 -10.63 3.42 25.23
CA TYR A 27 -10.91 2.51 24.14
C TYR A 27 -10.47 3.23 22.89
N PHE A 28 -9.16 3.20 22.61
CA PHE A 28 -8.64 3.55 21.31
C PHE A 28 -9.32 2.56 20.37
N PRO A 29 -10.24 3.00 19.49
CA PRO A 29 -10.76 2.10 18.47
C PRO A 29 -9.52 1.55 17.78
N MET A 30 -9.39 0.21 17.75
CA MET A 30 -8.26 -0.44 17.11
C MET A 30 -8.13 0.17 15.71
N ALA A 31 -7.07 0.96 15.51
CA ALA A 31 -6.87 1.66 14.25
C ALA A 31 -6.59 0.59 13.19
N GLU A 32 -7.59 0.28 12.38
CA GLU A 32 -7.46 -0.67 11.29
C GLU A 32 -6.48 -0.10 10.26
N LYS A 33 -5.38 -0.81 10.05
CA LYS A 33 -4.43 -0.49 8.99
C LYS A 33 -4.71 -1.42 7.83
N LEU A 34 -5.31 -0.87 6.78
CA LEU A 34 -5.51 -1.61 5.53
C LEU A 34 -4.15 -1.97 4.93
N VAL A 35 -3.95 -3.27 4.69
CA VAL A 35 -2.76 -3.81 4.04
C VAL A 35 -3.16 -4.33 2.67
N LEU A 36 -2.51 -3.80 1.64
CA LEU A 36 -2.61 -4.36 0.30
C LEU A 36 -1.83 -5.67 0.25
N VAL A 37 -2.51 -6.78 -0.05
CA VAL A 37 -1.88 -8.07 -0.30
C VAL A 37 -1.97 -8.35 -1.80
N GLY A 38 -0.84 -8.30 -2.49
CA GLY A 38 -0.74 -8.60 -3.91
C GLY A 38 0.62 -9.18 -4.25
N LEU A 39 0.68 -10.02 -5.28
CA LEU A 39 1.95 -10.52 -5.80
C LEU A 39 2.54 -9.48 -6.75
N ILE A 40 3.70 -8.95 -6.40
CA ILE A 40 4.49 -8.08 -7.26
C ILE A 40 5.72 -8.88 -7.67
N PRO A 41 5.80 -9.38 -8.91
CA PRO A 41 6.98 -10.08 -9.36
C PRO A 41 8.16 -9.11 -9.42
N GLU A 42 9.27 -9.46 -8.75
CA GLU A 42 10.51 -8.68 -8.80
C GLU A 42 11.15 -8.75 -10.19
N VAL A 43 11.08 -9.91 -10.85
CA VAL A 43 11.66 -10.16 -12.17
C VAL A 43 10.69 -10.95 -13.04
N MET A 44 10.47 -10.49 -14.26
CA MET A 44 9.72 -11.18 -15.31
C MET A 44 10.59 -11.32 -16.54
N VAL A 45 10.59 -12.49 -17.17
CA VAL A 45 11.34 -12.73 -18.41
C VAL A 45 10.33 -12.84 -19.54
N ILE A 46 10.50 -12.04 -20.59
CA ILE A 46 9.59 -12.02 -21.75
C ILE A 46 10.34 -12.19 -23.07
N GLU A 47 9.66 -12.77 -24.04
CA GLU A 47 10.08 -12.81 -25.44
C GLU A 47 9.64 -11.54 -26.20
N PRO A 48 10.26 -11.22 -27.36
CA PRO A 48 9.87 -10.06 -28.16
C PRO A 48 8.41 -10.06 -28.67
N SER A 49 7.78 -11.23 -28.75
CA SER A 49 6.37 -11.39 -29.13
C SER A 49 5.39 -11.33 -27.95
N GLU A 50 5.90 -11.29 -26.71
CA GLU A 50 5.10 -11.28 -25.50
C GLU A 50 4.86 -9.86 -25.00
N HIS A 51 3.86 -9.71 -24.13
CA HIS A 51 3.59 -8.46 -23.43
C HIS A 51 3.20 -8.77 -22.00
N VAL A 52 3.39 -7.80 -21.11
CA VAL A 52 3.06 -7.94 -19.71
C VAL A 52 1.71 -7.30 -19.46
N VAL A 53 0.89 -8.00 -18.67
CA VAL A 53 -0.41 -7.51 -18.21
C VAL A 53 -0.38 -7.45 -16.69
N TRP A 54 -0.66 -6.27 -16.15
CA TRP A 54 -0.86 -6.07 -14.73
C TRP A 54 -2.35 -5.87 -14.44
N ILE A 55 -2.80 -6.34 -13.28
CA ILE A 55 -4.17 -6.20 -12.82
C ILE A 55 -4.17 -5.96 -11.31
N SER A 56 -5.04 -5.06 -10.86
CA SER A 56 -5.27 -4.80 -9.45
C SER A 56 -6.74 -4.40 -9.25
N ASP A 57 -7.39 -4.96 -8.24
CA ASP A 57 -8.74 -4.61 -7.79
C ASP A 57 -8.73 -3.53 -6.69
N ALA A 58 -7.56 -3.24 -6.12
CA ALA A 58 -7.41 -2.39 -4.95
C ALA A 58 -7.32 -0.88 -5.24
N GLY A 59 -7.24 -0.45 -6.50
CA GLY A 59 -7.13 0.97 -6.83
C GLY A 59 -6.66 1.27 -8.25
N GLN A 60 -6.37 2.53 -8.51
CA GLN A 60 -5.77 2.97 -9.76
C GLN A 60 -4.32 2.50 -9.83
N LEU A 61 -4.05 1.57 -10.73
CA LEU A 61 -2.74 1.01 -10.97
C LEU A 61 -1.97 1.90 -11.95
N LYS A 62 -0.71 2.20 -11.62
CA LYS A 62 0.22 2.91 -12.50
C LYS A 62 1.55 2.18 -12.54
N VAL A 63 2.00 1.84 -13.75
CA VAL A 63 3.31 1.26 -14.03
C VAL A 63 4.15 2.32 -14.72
N GLU A 64 5.35 2.56 -14.19
CA GLU A 64 6.22 3.62 -14.68
C GLU A 64 7.63 3.08 -14.92
N PHE A 65 8.06 3.10 -16.18
CA PHE A 65 9.42 2.81 -16.60
C PHE A 65 10.26 4.09 -16.60
N ASP A 66 11.58 3.92 -16.50
CA ASP A 66 12.52 4.99 -16.80
C ASP A 66 12.29 5.50 -18.25
N PRO A 67 12.06 6.82 -18.45
CA PRO A 67 11.85 7.40 -19.77
C PRO A 67 12.96 7.08 -20.78
N ASN A 68 14.21 6.93 -20.32
CA ASN A 68 15.36 6.63 -21.17
C ASN A 68 15.54 5.12 -21.42
N ARG A 69 14.88 4.28 -20.61
CA ARG A 69 15.09 2.83 -20.52
C ARG A 69 13.74 2.11 -20.42
N CYS A 70 12.93 2.26 -21.47
CA CYS A 70 11.65 1.58 -21.61
C CYS A 70 11.60 0.77 -22.92
N PRO A 71 11.18 -0.51 -22.91
CA PRO A 71 11.10 -1.34 -24.10
C PRO A 71 9.78 -1.14 -24.87
N PHE A 72 8.78 -0.48 -24.29
CA PHE A 72 7.42 -0.37 -24.81
C PHE A 72 7.09 1.01 -25.40
N SER A 73 5.99 1.13 -26.13
CA SER A 73 5.56 2.38 -26.78
C SER A 73 5.37 3.55 -25.82
N SER A 74 4.91 3.28 -24.60
CA SER A 74 4.79 4.26 -23.52
C SER A 74 5.70 3.87 -22.36
N ASN A 75 6.22 4.84 -21.63
CA ASN A 75 6.91 4.62 -20.37
C ASN A 75 5.97 4.68 -19.15
N VAL A 76 4.77 5.25 -19.31
CA VAL A 76 3.75 5.31 -18.24
C VAL A 76 2.50 4.61 -18.71
N PHE A 77 2.02 3.68 -17.90
CA PHE A 77 0.78 2.97 -18.12
C PHE A 77 -0.11 3.15 -16.90
N GLN A 78 -1.41 3.36 -17.12
CA GLN A 78 -2.37 3.55 -16.03
C GLN A 78 -3.68 2.84 -16.36
N ALA A 79 -4.29 2.26 -15.33
CA ALA A 79 -5.61 1.66 -15.41
C ALA A 79 -6.35 1.84 -14.09
N PRO A 80 -7.67 2.06 -14.12
CA PRO A 80 -8.49 2.07 -12.91
C PRO A 80 -8.62 0.65 -12.32
N ALA A 81 -9.14 0.57 -11.10
CA ALA A 81 -9.35 -0.70 -10.40
C ALA A 81 -10.17 -1.69 -11.23
N GLY A 82 -9.76 -2.96 -11.20
CA GLY A 82 -10.41 -4.06 -11.90
C GLY A 82 -10.11 -4.15 -13.41
N MET A 83 -9.41 -3.17 -14.00
CA MET A 83 -9.01 -3.21 -15.40
C MET A 83 -7.61 -3.80 -15.59
N ARG A 84 -7.40 -4.41 -16.76
CA ARG A 84 -6.10 -4.92 -17.19
C ARG A 84 -5.28 -3.80 -17.82
N LEU A 85 -4.08 -3.61 -17.29
CA LEU A 85 -3.10 -2.69 -17.82
C LEU A 85 -2.11 -3.51 -18.65
N SER A 86 -2.08 -3.29 -19.97
CA SER A 86 -1.22 -4.02 -20.89
C SER A 86 -0.08 -3.14 -21.38
N SER A 87 1.16 -3.65 -21.38
CA SER A 87 2.32 -2.94 -21.93
C SER A 87 2.30 -2.83 -23.45
N GLY A 88 1.58 -3.72 -24.13
CA GLY A 88 1.83 -4.04 -25.53
C GLY A 88 3.18 -4.76 -25.72
N THR A 89 3.48 -5.17 -26.95
CA THR A 89 4.75 -5.84 -27.27
C THR A 89 5.92 -4.85 -27.20
N PRO A 90 7.13 -5.31 -26.84
CA PRO A 90 8.35 -4.53 -26.99
C PRO A 90 8.49 -3.93 -28.39
N ARG A 91 9.05 -2.73 -28.51
CA ARG A 91 9.26 -2.09 -29.81
C ARG A 91 10.26 -2.91 -30.65
N PRO A 92 10.06 -3.03 -31.96
CA PRO A 92 11.05 -3.65 -32.85
C PRO A 92 12.42 -2.99 -32.70
N GLY A 93 13.49 -3.78 -32.63
CA GLY A 93 14.86 -3.29 -32.43
C GLY A 93 15.21 -2.89 -31.01
N THR A 94 14.32 -3.12 -30.03
CA THR A 94 14.65 -2.98 -28.61
C THR A 94 15.78 -3.94 -28.24
N LYS A 95 16.81 -3.42 -27.55
CA LYS A 95 17.95 -4.24 -27.14
C LYS A 95 17.51 -5.26 -26.09
N PRO A 96 17.99 -6.52 -26.16
CA PRO A 96 17.85 -7.46 -25.06
C PRO A 96 18.44 -6.88 -23.78
N GLY A 97 17.84 -7.23 -22.64
CA GLY A 97 18.33 -6.79 -21.34
C GLY A 97 17.25 -6.44 -20.34
N SER A 98 17.68 -5.75 -19.29
CA SER A 98 16.90 -5.45 -18.09
C SER A 98 16.24 -4.06 -18.16
N TYR A 99 14.93 -4.04 -17.92
CA TYR A 99 14.08 -2.86 -17.92
C TYR A 99 13.33 -2.77 -16.59
N LYS A 100 13.77 -1.84 -15.72
CA LYS A 100 13.18 -1.63 -14.41
C LYS A 100 11.96 -0.72 -14.48
N TYR A 101 10.97 -0.98 -13.64
CA TYR A 101 9.78 -0.16 -13.49
C TYR A 101 9.40 0.02 -12.02
N ARG A 102 8.65 1.08 -11.75
CA ARG A 102 8.00 1.37 -10.47
C ARG A 102 6.53 1.07 -10.57
N LEU A 103 5.99 0.46 -9.52
CA LEU A 103 4.58 0.15 -9.38
C LEU A 103 3.96 1.12 -8.38
N TRP A 104 2.88 1.76 -8.81
CA TRP A 104 2.14 2.73 -8.03
C TRP A 104 0.69 2.31 -7.93
N LEU A 105 0.08 2.53 -6.77
CA LEU A 105 -1.35 2.35 -6.55
C LEU A 105 -1.90 3.59 -5.87
N ASN A 106 -2.92 4.22 -6.45
CA ASN A 106 -3.50 5.47 -5.93
C ASN A 106 -2.41 6.53 -5.60
N ASP A 107 -1.43 6.68 -6.51
CA ASP A 107 -0.26 7.55 -6.37
C ASP A 107 0.73 7.25 -5.23
N GLN A 108 0.54 6.14 -4.52
CA GLN A 108 1.53 5.62 -3.59
C GLN A 108 2.42 4.58 -4.29
N MET A 109 3.75 4.74 -4.19
CA MET A 109 4.67 3.72 -4.70
C MET A 109 4.60 2.49 -3.81
N ILE A 110 4.17 1.36 -4.37
CA ILE A 110 3.98 0.09 -3.65
C ILE A 110 5.11 -0.90 -3.89
N GLY A 111 5.92 -0.70 -4.93
CA GLY A 111 7.07 -1.54 -5.21
C GLY A 111 7.76 -1.21 -6.52
N SER A 112 8.69 -2.08 -6.89
CA SER A 112 9.40 -2.04 -8.17
C SER A 112 9.54 -3.45 -8.73
N GLY A 113 9.67 -3.55 -10.04
CA GLY A 113 9.96 -4.80 -10.71
C GLY A 113 10.88 -4.59 -11.90
N GLU A 114 11.25 -5.70 -12.52
CA GLU A 114 12.19 -5.75 -13.62
C GLU A 114 11.64 -6.67 -14.70
N ILE A 115 11.76 -6.23 -15.96
CA ILE A 115 11.48 -7.04 -17.13
C ILE A 115 12.81 -7.34 -17.82
N ILE A 116 13.11 -8.61 -18.00
CA ILE A 116 14.23 -9.10 -18.78
C ILE A 116 13.69 -9.49 -20.16
N LEU A 117 14.06 -8.71 -21.18
CA LEU A 117 13.78 -9.04 -22.57
C LEU A 117 14.86 -9.99 -23.09
N ARG A 118 14.45 -11.20 -23.50
CA ARG A 118 15.37 -12.17 -24.10
C ARG A 118 15.78 -11.79 -25.52
N GLU A 119 16.94 -12.31 -25.92
CA GLU A 119 17.31 -12.38 -27.34
C GLU A 119 16.33 -13.29 -28.09
N LYS A 120 16.11 -12.95 -29.35
CA LYS A 120 15.33 -13.77 -30.28
C LYS A 120 16.17 -14.94 -30.79
#